data_AF-A0A9N7RA75-F1
#
_entry.id   AF-A0A9N7RA75-F1
#
_cell.length_a   1.000
_cell.length_b   1.000
_cell.length_c   1.000
_cell.angle_alpha   90.00
_cell.angle_beta   90.00
_cell.angle_gamma   90.00
#
_symmetry.space_group_name_H-M   'P 1'
#
loop_
_entity.id
_entity.type
_entity.pdbx_description
1 polymer ?
#
loop_
_entity_poly.entity_id
_entity_poly.type
_entity_poly.pdbx_seq_one_letter_code
_entity_poly.pdbx_strand_id
1 'polypeptide(L)'
;MTMKSHIQALEERANTASIQGTIFGQLASESIPKNIECINIKLTAEWLQNKSLQLLSDQQEKKISPRLVDNNLYHLCIFSDNPLAVSVVVNSTVSNAEHPKQLVFHVVTNGVKYGAMQAWFISNDFRGATIEVQNIEEFTWLDPKYFHNNPKYISLLNHLRFYVPEIYPQVEKVIFLDDDIVVQKDLTKLFSLDLHGNANGAVETCLEAFHRYYKHLNFSNPIISTKFDPQACGWAFGMNVFDLIAWRRENVISRYHFWVEKNTDRLIWKLGTLPPGLLTFYGLTEPLDQRWHLEKVIFLDDDIVVQKDLTELFSLDLHGNVNGAVETCLEAFHQYYKYLNFSNPIISTKFDPQACGWAFGMNVFDLIAWRRENVTSRYHFWVEKNTDRLIWKLGTLPPGLLTCYGLTEPLDQRWHVLGLGYDMNIDNG
;
A
#
# COMPACT_ATOMS: atom_id res chain seq x y z
N MET A 1 -42.21 19.87 14.41
CA MET A 1 -40.82 19.53 14.07
C MET A 1 -39.96 20.76 14.29
N THR A 2 -38.95 20.71 15.15
CA THR A 2 -38.13 21.89 15.49
C THR A 2 -36.95 22.04 14.53
N MET A 3 -36.47 23.26 14.33
CA MET A 3 -35.29 23.54 13.49
C MET A 3 -34.07 22.69 13.89
N LYS A 4 -33.91 22.44 15.19
CA LYS A 4 -32.90 21.55 15.77
C LYS A 4 -33.02 20.10 15.27
N SER A 5 -34.24 19.53 15.23
CA SER A 5 -34.45 18.19 14.68
C SER A 5 -34.15 18.09 13.19
N HIS A 6 -34.32 19.19 12.45
CA HIS A 6 -34.03 19.24 11.01
C HIS A 6 -32.53 19.33 10.75
N ILE A 7 -31.80 20.15 11.53
CA ILE A 7 -30.33 20.24 11.48
C ILE A 7 -29.71 18.88 11.80
N GLN A 8 -30.17 18.24 12.87
CA GLN A 8 -29.64 16.93 13.28
C GLN A 8 -29.89 15.85 12.21
N ALA A 9 -31.08 15.83 11.59
CA ALA A 9 -31.38 14.91 10.48
C ALA A 9 -30.53 15.19 9.23
N LEU A 10 -30.20 16.46 8.95
CA LEU A 10 -29.31 16.83 7.85
C LEU A 10 -27.86 16.43 8.13
N GLU A 11 -27.39 16.60 9.37
CA GLU A 11 -26.06 16.15 9.82
C GLU A 11 -25.94 14.61 9.71
N GLU A 12 -26.95 13.87 10.15
CA GLU A 12 -26.97 12.40 10.03
C GLU A 12 -26.92 11.94 8.56
N ARG A 13 -27.69 12.59 7.68
CA ARG A 13 -27.66 12.31 6.23
C ARG A 13 -26.30 12.64 5.61
N ALA A 14 -25.72 13.78 5.96
CA ALA A 14 -24.40 14.18 5.47
C ALA A 14 -23.31 13.20 5.91
N ASN A 15 -23.35 12.76 7.18
CA ASN A 15 -22.42 11.76 7.70
C ASN A 15 -22.59 10.41 7.01
N THR A 16 -23.83 9.95 6.79
CA THR A 16 -24.12 8.71 6.07
C THR A 16 -23.60 8.74 4.63
N ALA A 17 -23.84 9.85 3.91
CA ALA A 17 -23.35 10.04 2.55
C ALA A 17 -21.82 10.08 2.49
N SER A 18 -21.16 10.72 3.48
CA SER A 18 -19.69 10.73 3.59
C SER A 18 -19.11 9.32 3.81
N ILE A 19 -19.74 8.53 4.67
CA ILE A 19 -19.35 7.13 4.91
C ILE A 19 -19.52 6.30 3.64
N GLN A 20 -20.66 6.43 2.94
CA GLN A 20 -20.91 5.72 1.68
C GLN A 20 -19.90 6.10 0.60
N GLY A 21 -19.60 7.39 0.42
CA GLY A 21 -18.59 7.85 -0.53
C GLY A 21 -17.21 7.25 -0.25
N THR A 22 -16.83 7.12 1.04
CA THR A 22 -15.57 6.50 1.43
C THR A 22 -15.56 4.99 1.13
N ILE A 23 -16.67 4.28 1.39
CA ILE A 23 -16.81 2.86 1.07
C ILE A 23 -16.70 2.62 -0.45
N PHE A 24 -17.38 3.43 -1.27
CA PHE A 24 -17.26 3.30 -2.72
C PHE A 24 -15.86 3.61 -3.23
N GLY A 25 -15.19 4.60 -2.65
CA GLY A 25 -13.79 4.88 -2.95
C GLY A 25 -12.89 3.67 -2.67
N GLN A 26 -13.08 3.02 -1.52
CA GLN A 26 -12.33 1.82 -1.15
C GLN A 26 -12.62 0.62 -2.08
N LEU A 27 -13.90 0.37 -2.40
CA LEU A 27 -14.27 -0.69 -3.34
C LEU A 27 -13.69 -0.46 -4.73
N ALA A 28 -13.63 0.80 -5.18
CA ALA A 28 -12.99 1.14 -6.44
C ALA A 28 -11.46 0.93 -6.40
N SER A 29 -10.79 1.32 -5.30
CA SER A 29 -9.34 1.11 -5.15
C SER A 29 -8.93 -0.35 -5.02
N GLU A 30 -9.80 -1.19 -4.45
CA GLU A 30 -9.56 -2.64 -4.30
C GLU A 30 -10.04 -3.44 -5.53
N SER A 31 -10.67 -2.80 -6.51
CA SER A 31 -11.17 -3.50 -7.69
C SER A 31 -10.03 -3.98 -8.58
N ILE A 32 -10.03 -5.28 -8.89
CA ILE A 32 -9.01 -5.91 -9.72
C ILE A 32 -9.37 -5.76 -11.21
N PRO A 33 -8.42 -5.34 -12.07
CA PRO A 33 -8.59 -5.33 -13.52
C PRO A 33 -9.06 -6.68 -14.10
N LYS A 34 -9.94 -6.65 -15.12
CA LYS A 34 -10.55 -7.87 -15.71
C LYS A 34 -9.53 -8.88 -16.23
N ASN A 35 -8.42 -8.41 -16.79
CA ASN A 35 -7.32 -9.25 -17.28
C ASN A 35 -6.65 -10.05 -16.15
N ILE A 36 -6.45 -9.45 -14.98
CA ILE A 36 -5.92 -10.15 -13.80
C ILE A 36 -6.94 -11.20 -13.33
N GLU A 37 -8.24 -10.89 -13.40
CA GLU A 37 -9.27 -11.87 -13.04
C GLU A 37 -9.31 -13.08 -13.99
N CYS A 38 -8.99 -12.90 -15.28
CA CYS A 38 -8.84 -14.04 -16.20
C CYS A 38 -7.70 -14.99 -15.79
N ILE A 39 -6.58 -14.46 -15.26
CA ILE A 39 -5.47 -15.28 -14.76
C ILE A 39 -5.93 -16.11 -13.57
N ASN A 40 -6.65 -15.49 -12.62
CA ASN A 40 -7.24 -16.19 -11.48
C ASN A 40 -8.14 -17.34 -11.91
N ILE A 41 -9.06 -17.10 -12.85
CA ILE A 41 -9.98 -18.13 -13.35
C ILE A 41 -9.21 -19.29 -14.00
N LYS A 42 -8.17 -18.99 -14.79
CA LYS A 42 -7.35 -20.00 -15.45
C LYS A 42 -6.61 -20.88 -14.44
N LEU A 43 -5.95 -20.26 -13.44
CA LEU A 43 -5.22 -20.99 -12.39
C LEU A 43 -6.17 -21.83 -11.53
N THR A 44 -7.34 -21.31 -11.18
CA THR A 44 -8.35 -22.08 -10.45
C THR A 44 -8.87 -23.26 -11.27
N ALA A 45 -9.10 -23.08 -12.58
CA ALA A 45 -9.49 -24.18 -13.45
C ALA A 45 -8.41 -25.26 -13.53
N GLU A 46 -7.14 -24.85 -13.63
CA GLU A 46 -5.99 -25.76 -13.63
C GLU A 46 -5.90 -26.55 -12.30
N TRP A 47 -6.04 -25.88 -11.16
CA TRP A 47 -6.08 -26.54 -9.85
C TRP A 47 -7.18 -27.60 -9.73
N LEU A 48 -8.39 -27.27 -10.20
CA LEU A 48 -9.55 -28.15 -10.08
C LEU A 48 -9.49 -29.34 -11.04
N GLN A 49 -8.91 -29.16 -12.23
CA GLN A 49 -8.87 -30.19 -13.28
C GLN A 49 -7.64 -31.10 -13.17
N ASN A 50 -6.53 -30.60 -12.60
CA ASN A 50 -5.26 -31.33 -12.56
C ASN A 50 -5.02 -32.03 -11.21
N LYS A 51 -5.46 -33.29 -11.11
CA LYS A 51 -5.22 -34.14 -9.92
C LYS A 51 -3.74 -34.33 -9.59
N SER A 52 -2.84 -34.25 -10.58
CA SER A 52 -1.40 -34.39 -10.32
C SER A 52 -0.85 -33.20 -9.52
N LEU A 53 -1.34 -31.99 -9.77
CA LEU A 53 -0.97 -30.80 -8.98
C LEU A 53 -1.42 -30.94 -7.52
N GLN A 54 -2.63 -31.45 -7.29
CA GLN A 54 -3.13 -31.69 -5.93
C GLN A 54 -2.27 -32.73 -5.18
N LEU A 55 -1.90 -33.83 -5.84
CA LEU A 55 -1.00 -34.82 -5.25
C LEU A 55 0.39 -34.26 -4.95
N LEU A 56 0.91 -33.39 -5.82
CA LEU A 56 2.18 -32.69 -5.59
C LEU A 56 2.08 -31.74 -4.40
N SER A 57 0.95 -31.04 -4.25
CA SER A 57 0.65 -30.20 -3.08
C SER A 57 0.78 -31.00 -1.79
N ASP A 58 0.07 -32.13 -1.67
CA ASP A 58 0.06 -32.97 -0.47
C ASP A 58 1.46 -33.52 -0.13
N GLN A 59 2.27 -33.82 -1.15
CA GLN A 59 3.65 -34.28 -0.97
C GLN A 59 4.57 -33.15 -0.52
N GLN A 60 4.41 -31.97 -1.11
CA GLN A 60 5.18 -30.77 -0.78
C GLN A 60 4.88 -30.31 0.65
N GLU A 61 3.61 -30.30 1.05
CA GLU A 61 3.17 -29.94 2.40
C GLU A 61 3.86 -30.79 3.48
N LYS A 62 3.89 -32.11 3.30
CA LYS A 62 4.61 -33.04 4.20
C LYS A 62 6.10 -32.75 4.27
N LYS A 63 6.70 -32.37 3.14
CA LYS A 63 8.14 -32.08 3.05
C LYS A 63 8.50 -30.76 3.74
N ILE A 64 7.64 -29.74 3.64
CA ILE A 64 7.91 -28.41 4.19
C ILE A 64 7.49 -28.29 5.66
N SER A 65 6.55 -29.12 6.14
CA SER A 65 5.99 -29.06 7.50
C SER A 65 7.02 -28.84 8.63
N PRO A 66 8.18 -29.54 8.69
CA PRO A 66 9.17 -29.30 9.75
C PRO A 66 9.78 -27.90 9.72
N ARG A 67 9.85 -27.27 8.55
CA ARG A 67 10.43 -25.94 8.33
C ARG A 67 9.47 -24.82 8.69
N LEU A 68 8.17 -25.10 8.74
CA LEU A 68 7.14 -24.09 9.03
C LEU A 68 7.17 -23.61 10.49
N VAL A 69 7.87 -24.33 11.37
CA VAL A 69 8.00 -24.03 12.81
C VAL A 69 9.46 -23.94 13.27
N ASP A 70 10.42 -23.99 12.34
CA ASP A 70 11.85 -23.92 12.66
C ASP A 70 12.31 -22.48 12.81
N ASN A 71 12.39 -21.99 14.06
CA ASN A 71 12.82 -20.63 14.39
C ASN A 71 14.27 -20.29 13.99
N ASN A 72 15.05 -21.24 13.43
CA ASN A 72 16.34 -20.94 12.79
C ASN A 72 16.19 -20.47 11.33
N LEU A 73 14.97 -20.47 10.79
CA LEU A 73 14.63 -19.99 9.45
C LEU A 73 13.98 -18.60 9.51
N TYR A 74 13.92 -17.95 8.36
CA TYR A 74 13.37 -16.60 8.24
C TYR A 74 11.92 -16.67 7.78
N HIS A 75 11.00 -16.44 8.72
CA HIS A 75 9.55 -16.53 8.49
C HIS A 75 8.98 -15.19 8.00
N LEU A 76 8.36 -15.20 6.81
CA LEU A 76 7.69 -14.04 6.22
C LEU A 76 6.20 -14.34 6.06
N CYS A 77 5.34 -13.38 6.39
CA CYS A 77 3.88 -13.53 6.28
C CYS A 77 3.31 -12.57 5.23
N ILE A 78 2.43 -13.07 4.36
CA ILE A 78 1.73 -12.28 3.34
C ILE A 78 0.25 -12.69 3.32
N PHE A 79 -0.67 -11.76 3.56
CA PHE A 79 -2.11 -12.03 3.57
C PHE A 79 -2.79 -11.30 2.41
N SER A 80 -3.23 -12.03 1.40
CA SER A 80 -3.71 -11.44 0.14
C SER A 80 -4.56 -12.42 -0.66
N ASP A 81 -5.45 -11.89 -1.49
CA ASP A 81 -6.27 -12.59 -2.46
C ASP A 81 -5.84 -12.33 -3.92
N ASN A 82 -4.62 -11.78 -4.10
CA ASN A 82 -4.05 -11.44 -5.40
C ASN A 82 -2.79 -12.28 -5.71
N PRO A 83 -2.90 -13.39 -6.47
CA PRO A 83 -1.77 -14.27 -6.80
C PRO A 83 -0.59 -13.59 -7.47
N LEU A 84 -0.85 -12.60 -8.33
CA LEU A 84 0.22 -11.88 -9.01
C LEU A 84 1.00 -10.98 -8.05
N ALA A 85 0.28 -10.24 -7.19
CA ALA A 85 0.89 -9.36 -6.21
C ALA A 85 1.78 -10.16 -5.24
N VAL A 86 1.24 -11.23 -4.65
CA VAL A 86 2.03 -12.13 -3.78
C VAL A 86 3.23 -12.73 -4.53
N SER A 87 3.06 -13.12 -5.80
CA SER A 87 4.17 -13.63 -6.61
C SER A 87 5.29 -12.59 -6.78
N VAL A 88 4.96 -11.31 -6.95
CA VAL A 88 5.94 -10.24 -7.09
C VAL A 88 6.70 -10.03 -5.78
N VAL A 89 6.00 -10.02 -4.64
CA VAL A 89 6.63 -9.89 -3.32
C VAL A 89 7.57 -11.07 -3.04
N VAL A 90 7.10 -12.30 -3.24
CA VAL A 90 7.92 -13.51 -3.04
C VAL A 90 9.13 -13.50 -3.98
N ASN A 91 8.91 -13.25 -5.28
CA ASN A 91 9.99 -13.31 -6.27
C ASN A 91 11.04 -12.20 -6.04
N SER A 92 10.61 -10.98 -5.71
CA SER A 92 11.53 -9.88 -5.41
C SER A 92 12.32 -10.13 -4.12
N THR A 93 11.68 -10.70 -3.09
CA THR A 93 12.36 -11.08 -1.85
C THR A 93 13.41 -12.16 -2.09
N VAL A 94 13.02 -13.23 -2.78
CA VAL A 94 13.90 -14.37 -3.09
C VAL A 94 15.04 -13.97 -4.02
N SER A 95 14.78 -13.08 -4.98
CA SER A 95 15.79 -12.64 -5.94
C SER A 95 16.89 -11.80 -5.31
N ASN A 96 16.56 -11.07 -4.25
CA ASN A 96 17.48 -10.19 -3.52
C ASN A 96 18.07 -10.82 -2.24
N ALA A 97 17.71 -12.06 -1.91
CA ALA A 97 18.24 -12.77 -0.75
C ALA A 97 19.57 -13.47 -1.05
N GLU A 98 20.53 -13.39 -0.12
CA GLU A 98 21.80 -14.12 -0.20
C GLU A 98 21.58 -15.63 -0.08
N HIS A 99 20.63 -16.05 0.77
CA HIS A 99 20.33 -17.45 1.08
C HIS A 99 18.82 -17.75 0.96
N PRO A 100 18.26 -17.79 -0.27
CA PRO A 100 16.80 -17.93 -0.48
C PRO A 100 16.19 -19.20 0.11
N LYS A 101 16.98 -20.27 0.24
CA LYS A 101 16.56 -21.54 0.86
C LYS A 101 16.32 -21.44 2.37
N GLN A 102 16.70 -20.34 3.03
CA GLN A 102 16.40 -20.10 4.45
C GLN A 102 15.07 -19.35 4.65
N LEU A 103 14.45 -18.87 3.57
CA LEU A 103 13.19 -18.15 3.62
C LEU A 103 12.00 -19.11 3.68
N VAL A 104 11.04 -18.79 4.54
CA VAL A 104 9.77 -19.49 4.70
C VAL A 104 8.65 -18.46 4.56
N PHE A 105 7.92 -18.51 3.45
CA PHE A 105 6.76 -17.67 3.21
C PHE A 105 5.51 -18.39 3.68
N HIS A 106 4.74 -17.71 4.52
CA HIS A 106 3.41 -18.11 4.92
C HIS A 106 2.39 -17.18 4.27
N VAL A 107 1.68 -17.70 3.27
CA VAL A 107 0.68 -16.99 2.50
C VAL A 107 -0.71 -17.38 3.00
N VAL A 108 -1.54 -16.42 3.39
CA VAL A 108 -2.95 -16.68 3.74
C VAL A 108 -3.86 -16.00 2.74
N THR A 109 -4.82 -16.77 2.22
CA THR A 109 -5.79 -16.32 1.21
C THR A 109 -7.21 -16.79 1.59
N ASN A 110 -8.21 -16.29 0.86
CA ASN A 110 -9.58 -16.80 0.93
C ASN A 110 -9.78 -18.05 0.05
N GLY A 111 -10.87 -18.79 0.33
CA GLY A 111 -11.18 -20.04 -0.35
C GLY A 111 -11.47 -19.88 -1.85
N VAL A 112 -11.90 -18.70 -2.28
CA VAL A 112 -12.12 -18.38 -3.70
C VAL A 112 -10.79 -18.36 -4.46
N LYS A 113 -9.74 -17.83 -3.85
CA LYS A 113 -8.42 -17.65 -4.48
C LYS A 113 -7.40 -18.72 -4.09
N TYR A 114 -7.72 -19.57 -3.12
CA TYR A 114 -6.88 -20.66 -2.63
C TYR A 114 -6.38 -21.57 -3.76
N GLY A 115 -7.28 -22.04 -4.64
CA GLY A 115 -6.90 -22.90 -5.76
C GLY A 115 -5.94 -22.23 -6.75
N ALA A 116 -6.16 -20.94 -7.05
CA ALA A 116 -5.27 -20.19 -7.93
C ALA A 116 -3.88 -20.00 -7.31
N MET A 117 -3.82 -19.67 -6.01
CA MET A 117 -2.55 -19.57 -5.27
C MET A 117 -1.79 -20.88 -5.25
N GLN A 118 -2.47 -22.00 -4.95
CA GLN A 118 -1.85 -23.33 -4.95
C GLN A 118 -1.28 -23.68 -6.31
N ALA A 119 -2.09 -23.55 -7.38
CA ALA A 119 -1.62 -23.81 -8.74
C ALA A 119 -0.39 -22.97 -9.11
N TRP A 120 -0.37 -21.68 -8.74
CA TRP A 120 0.75 -20.79 -9.04
C TRP A 120 2.03 -21.20 -8.29
N PHE A 121 1.98 -21.36 -6.98
CA PHE A 121 3.17 -21.60 -6.17
C PHE A 121 3.73 -23.03 -6.28
N ILE A 122 2.91 -24.01 -6.66
CA ILE A 122 3.38 -25.37 -6.97
C ILE A 122 4.04 -25.43 -8.35
N SER A 123 3.55 -24.64 -9.32
CA SER A 123 4.01 -24.70 -10.71
C SER A 123 5.26 -23.87 -10.99
N ASN A 124 5.70 -23.03 -10.04
CA ASN A 124 6.84 -22.14 -10.20
C ASN A 124 7.93 -22.40 -9.14
N ASP A 125 9.20 -22.27 -9.52
CA ASP A 125 10.32 -22.34 -8.58
C ASP A 125 10.71 -20.96 -8.07
N PHE A 126 10.91 -20.86 -6.76
CA PHE A 126 11.35 -19.64 -6.07
C PHE A 126 12.72 -19.87 -5.42
N ARG A 127 13.69 -20.35 -6.21
CA ARG A 127 15.08 -20.65 -5.80
C ARG A 127 15.17 -21.54 -4.55
N GLY A 128 14.22 -22.45 -4.40
CA GLY A 128 14.12 -23.35 -3.25
C GLY A 128 13.66 -22.73 -1.93
N ALA A 129 13.12 -21.50 -1.93
CA ALA A 129 12.40 -20.95 -0.79
C ALA A 129 11.19 -21.83 -0.42
N THR A 130 10.85 -21.87 0.87
CA THR A 130 9.67 -22.60 1.34
C THR A 130 8.44 -21.71 1.25
N ILE A 131 7.35 -22.20 0.67
CA ILE A 131 6.10 -21.45 0.52
C ILE A 131 4.95 -22.33 0.99
N GLU A 132 4.22 -21.84 1.97
CA GLU A 132 2.97 -22.40 2.47
C GLU A 132 1.81 -21.49 2.05
N VAL A 133 0.75 -22.09 1.51
CA VAL A 133 -0.50 -21.39 1.22
C VAL A 133 -1.58 -21.97 2.12
N GLN A 134 -2.18 -21.12 2.97
CA GLN A 134 -3.26 -21.49 3.87
C GLN A 134 -4.58 -20.83 3.47
N ASN A 135 -5.66 -21.54 3.76
CA ASN A 135 -7.01 -21.07 3.49
C ASN A 135 -7.67 -20.56 4.78
N ILE A 136 -8.13 -19.30 4.79
CA ILE A 136 -8.74 -18.70 5.98
C ILE A 136 -10.00 -19.44 6.46
N GLU A 137 -10.78 -20.02 5.56
CA GLU A 137 -11.98 -20.79 5.93
C GLU A 137 -11.65 -22.06 6.74
N GLU A 138 -10.39 -22.49 6.80
CA GLU A 138 -9.92 -23.62 7.62
C GLU A 138 -9.57 -23.20 9.06
N PHE A 139 -9.55 -21.90 9.37
CA PHE A 139 -9.23 -21.39 10.70
C PHE A 139 -10.42 -21.54 11.66
N THR A 140 -10.57 -22.74 12.23
CA THR A 140 -11.68 -23.08 13.15
C THR A 140 -11.75 -22.25 14.43
N TRP A 141 -10.64 -21.66 14.86
CA TRP A 141 -10.56 -20.80 16.05
C TRP A 141 -11.07 -19.37 15.78
N LEU A 142 -11.26 -19.02 14.52
CA LEU A 142 -11.59 -17.67 14.10
C LEU A 142 -13.13 -17.49 14.07
N ASP A 143 -13.68 -16.79 15.07
CA ASP A 143 -15.12 -16.72 15.31
C ASP A 143 -15.88 -15.96 14.20
N PRO A 144 -16.83 -16.59 13.48
CA PRO A 144 -17.63 -16.00 12.40
C PRO A 144 -18.33 -14.68 12.74
N LYS A 145 -18.56 -14.35 14.02
CA LYS A 145 -19.13 -13.05 14.42
C LYS A 145 -18.27 -11.86 14.02
N TYR A 146 -16.96 -12.08 13.85
CA TYR A 146 -16.06 -11.06 13.30
C TYR A 146 -16.12 -10.99 11.76
N PHE A 147 -16.89 -11.85 11.09
CA PHE A 147 -16.86 -12.06 9.63
C PHE A 147 -18.21 -11.83 8.96
N HIS A 148 -19.30 -12.39 9.50
CA HIS A 148 -20.60 -12.34 8.88
C HIS A 148 -21.27 -10.96 9.03
N ASN A 149 -21.65 -10.37 7.89
CA ASN A 149 -22.49 -9.17 7.80
C ASN A 149 -21.96 -7.92 8.52
N ASN A 150 -20.65 -7.83 8.75
CA ASN A 150 -20.07 -6.65 9.34
C ASN A 150 -19.43 -5.78 8.23
N PRO A 151 -20.12 -4.73 7.74
CA PRO A 151 -19.59 -3.79 6.74
C PRO A 151 -18.36 -3.00 7.24
N LYS A 152 -17.82 -3.33 8.43
CA LYS A 152 -16.54 -2.84 8.98
C LYS A 152 -15.32 -3.59 8.40
N TYR A 153 -15.48 -4.79 7.85
CA TYR A 153 -14.39 -5.62 7.32
C TYR A 153 -14.51 -5.78 5.80
N ILE A 154 -14.10 -4.74 5.07
CA ILE A 154 -14.20 -4.74 3.60
C ILE A 154 -13.21 -5.77 2.98
N SER A 155 -12.01 -5.91 3.57
CA SER A 155 -11.10 -7.03 3.30
C SER A 155 -10.69 -7.70 4.60
N LEU A 156 -11.12 -8.93 4.76
CA LEU A 156 -10.91 -9.73 5.95
C LEU A 156 -9.44 -10.10 6.19
N LEU A 157 -8.73 -10.34 5.10
CA LEU A 157 -7.31 -10.67 5.09
C LEU A 157 -6.48 -9.55 5.74
N ASN A 158 -6.91 -8.30 5.59
CA ASN A 158 -6.25 -7.16 6.24
C ASN A 158 -6.38 -7.19 7.78
N HIS A 159 -7.41 -7.84 8.32
CA HIS A 159 -7.59 -7.98 9.76
C HIS A 159 -6.92 -9.22 10.33
N LEU A 160 -6.57 -10.23 9.50
CA LEU A 160 -5.77 -11.38 9.94
C LEU A 160 -4.39 -10.97 10.46
N ARG A 161 -3.88 -9.80 10.04
CA ARG A 161 -2.61 -9.23 10.51
C ARG A 161 -2.51 -9.16 12.04
N PHE A 162 -3.65 -9.04 12.72
CA PHE A 162 -3.71 -8.98 14.19
C PHE A 162 -3.71 -10.36 14.87
N TYR A 163 -3.79 -11.45 14.09
CA TYR A 163 -3.86 -12.83 14.58
C TYR A 163 -2.65 -13.67 14.18
N VAL A 164 -1.58 -13.06 13.71
CA VAL A 164 -0.32 -13.76 13.34
C VAL A 164 0.13 -14.77 14.41
N PRO A 165 0.11 -14.46 15.73
CA PRO A 165 0.48 -15.45 16.74
C PRO A 165 -0.51 -16.63 16.87
N GLU A 166 -1.79 -16.46 16.54
CA GLU A 166 -2.78 -17.56 16.54
C GLU A 166 -2.62 -18.44 15.30
N ILE A 167 -2.29 -17.84 14.17
CA ILE A 167 -2.00 -18.56 12.92
C ILE A 167 -0.68 -19.35 13.07
N TYR A 168 0.34 -18.76 13.70
CA TYR A 168 1.68 -19.35 13.86
C TYR A 168 2.07 -19.45 15.35
N PRO A 169 1.50 -20.39 16.12
CA PRO A 169 1.69 -20.50 17.58
C PRO A 169 3.14 -20.78 18.02
N GLN A 170 3.94 -21.42 17.15
CA GLN A 170 5.30 -21.89 17.46
C GLN A 170 6.40 -21.00 16.89
N VAL A 171 6.05 -20.02 16.06
CA VAL A 171 7.02 -19.09 15.45
C VAL A 171 7.24 -17.93 16.41
N GLU A 172 8.50 -17.53 16.58
CA GLU A 172 8.93 -16.51 17.54
C GLU A 172 9.01 -15.11 16.93
N LYS A 173 9.42 -15.00 15.67
CA LYS A 173 9.57 -13.73 14.97
C LYS A 173 9.21 -13.88 13.50
N VAL A 174 8.48 -12.91 12.95
CA VAL A 174 8.15 -12.86 11.51
C VAL A 174 8.41 -11.48 10.93
N ILE A 175 8.62 -11.42 9.62
CA ILE A 175 8.44 -10.18 8.86
C ILE A 175 7.10 -10.26 8.13
N PHE A 176 6.19 -9.37 8.48
CA PHE A 176 4.95 -9.19 7.74
C PHE A 176 5.21 -8.28 6.53
N LEU A 177 4.73 -8.68 5.36
CA LEU A 177 4.84 -7.95 4.10
C LEU A 177 3.45 -7.79 3.49
N ASP A 178 3.09 -6.56 3.12
CA ASP A 178 1.94 -6.33 2.25
C ASP A 178 2.19 -6.86 0.84
N ASP A 179 1.11 -7.13 0.09
CA ASP A 179 1.18 -7.65 -1.27
C ASP A 179 1.50 -6.56 -2.32
N ASP A 180 1.44 -5.28 -1.94
CA ASP A 180 1.69 -4.12 -2.78
C ASP A 180 3.12 -3.56 -2.69
N ILE A 181 4.08 -4.40 -2.26
CA ILE A 181 5.49 -4.01 -2.12
C ILE A 181 6.40 -4.72 -3.12
N VAL A 182 7.61 -4.18 -3.30
CA VAL A 182 8.71 -4.85 -4.01
C VAL A 182 9.96 -4.76 -3.15
N VAL A 183 10.56 -5.92 -2.85
CA VAL A 183 11.77 -6.01 -2.02
C VAL A 183 12.99 -5.83 -2.91
N GLN A 184 13.84 -4.87 -2.58
CA GLN A 184 15.05 -4.53 -3.36
C GLN A 184 16.37 -4.92 -2.68
N LYS A 185 16.33 -5.39 -1.44
CA LYS A 185 17.51 -5.74 -0.63
C LYS A 185 17.19 -6.94 0.26
N ASP A 186 18.22 -7.64 0.68
CA ASP A 186 18.09 -8.76 1.61
C ASP A 186 17.47 -8.31 2.95
N LEU A 187 16.33 -8.93 3.31
CA LEU A 187 15.57 -8.64 4.52
C LEU A 187 16.07 -9.42 5.75
N THR A 188 16.95 -10.41 5.59
CA THR A 188 17.40 -11.29 6.69
C THR A 188 17.99 -10.52 7.88
N LYS A 189 18.63 -9.38 7.62
CA LYS A 189 19.18 -8.48 8.65
C LYS A 189 18.11 -7.93 9.61
N LEU A 190 16.85 -7.83 9.17
CA LEU A 190 15.74 -7.35 10.00
C LEU A 190 15.41 -8.33 11.14
N PHE A 191 15.64 -9.64 10.97
CA PHE A 191 15.38 -10.63 12.02
C PHE A 191 16.33 -10.50 13.22
N SER A 192 17.53 -9.97 12.98
CA SER A 192 18.54 -9.73 14.02
C SER A 192 18.38 -8.39 14.75
N LEU A 193 17.39 -7.57 14.40
CA LEU A 193 17.12 -6.32 15.09
C LEU A 193 16.64 -6.58 16.53
N ASP A 194 17.19 -5.79 17.44
CA ASP A 194 16.65 -5.66 18.79
C ASP A 194 15.45 -4.70 18.74
N LEU A 195 14.28 -5.19 19.13
CA LEU A 195 13.07 -4.38 19.24
C LEU A 195 12.92 -3.77 20.65
N HIS A 196 13.93 -3.87 21.51
CA HIS A 196 13.94 -3.35 22.88
C HIS A 196 12.72 -3.79 23.71
N GLY A 197 12.28 -5.04 23.50
CA GLY A 197 11.12 -5.62 24.16
C GLY A 197 9.76 -5.25 23.56
N ASN A 198 9.71 -4.46 22.49
CA ASN A 198 8.51 -4.14 21.72
C ASN A 198 8.05 -5.33 20.87
N ALA A 199 6.74 -5.38 20.58
CA ALA A 199 6.14 -6.45 19.77
C ALA A 199 6.20 -6.18 18.26
N ASN A 200 6.40 -4.93 17.85
CA ASN A 200 6.40 -4.50 16.45
C ASN A 200 7.62 -3.61 16.17
N GLY A 201 8.35 -3.90 15.11
CA GLY A 201 9.30 -2.98 14.49
C GLY A 201 8.67 -2.44 13.20
N ALA A 202 8.52 -1.12 13.10
CA ALA A 202 7.93 -0.49 11.93
C ALA A 202 8.68 0.77 11.52
N VAL A 203 8.75 1.05 10.22
CA VAL A 203 9.25 2.35 9.76
C VAL A 203 8.19 3.41 10.05
N GLU A 204 8.59 4.44 10.79
CA GLU A 204 7.76 5.61 11.02
C GLU A 204 7.53 6.38 9.72
N THR A 205 6.27 6.77 9.51
CA THR A 205 5.81 7.44 8.28
C THR A 205 5.33 8.86 8.53
N CYS A 206 5.39 9.35 9.77
CA CYS A 206 5.02 10.73 10.03
C CYS A 206 6.07 11.70 9.50
N LEU A 207 5.61 12.67 8.73
CA LEU A 207 6.43 13.78 8.23
C LEU A 207 5.62 15.04 8.51
N GLU A 208 6.17 15.92 9.34
CA GLU A 208 5.48 17.11 9.85
C GLU A 208 4.09 16.78 10.42
N ALA A 209 3.03 16.97 9.61
CA ALA A 209 1.62 16.78 9.93
C ALA A 209 0.99 15.47 9.38
N PHE A 210 1.74 14.69 8.58
CA PHE A 210 1.26 13.44 8.00
C PHE A 210 1.38 12.27 8.95
N HIS A 211 0.46 11.32 8.83
CA HIS A 211 0.38 10.07 9.59
C HIS A 211 0.51 10.23 11.11
N ARG A 212 0.27 11.44 11.64
CA ARG A 212 0.16 11.69 13.07
C ARG A 212 -1.16 11.11 13.56
N TYR A 213 -1.22 10.73 14.83
CA TYR A 213 -2.39 10.08 15.40
C TYR A 213 -3.66 10.92 15.24
N TYR A 214 -3.58 12.25 15.38
CA TYR A 214 -4.74 13.15 15.23
C TYR A 214 -5.37 13.16 13.83
N LYS A 215 -4.66 12.66 12.80
CA LYS A 215 -5.20 12.52 11.44
C LYS A 215 -6.07 11.27 11.28
N HIS A 216 -5.79 10.23 12.07
CA HIS A 216 -6.45 8.93 11.97
C HIS A 216 -7.53 8.71 13.03
N LEU A 217 -7.41 9.40 14.16
CA LEU A 217 -8.23 9.19 15.36
C LEU A 217 -8.96 10.47 15.77
N ASN A 218 -10.16 10.31 16.30
CA ASN A 218 -10.95 11.41 16.85
C ASN A 218 -10.53 11.74 18.28
N PHE A 219 -9.65 12.73 18.44
CA PHE A 219 -9.18 13.21 19.75
C PHE A 219 -10.23 14.00 20.55
N SER A 220 -11.36 14.35 19.96
CA SER A 220 -12.50 14.86 20.74
C SER A 220 -13.14 13.77 21.60
N ASN A 221 -12.88 12.49 21.31
CA ASN A 221 -13.35 11.38 22.12
C ASN A 221 -12.45 11.20 23.37
N PRO A 222 -13.00 11.30 24.60
CA PRO A 222 -12.21 11.18 25.83
C PRO A 222 -11.44 9.88 25.98
N ILE A 223 -11.91 8.76 25.40
CA ILE A 223 -11.19 7.48 25.49
C ILE A 223 -9.85 7.51 24.72
N ILE A 224 -9.74 8.40 23.74
CA ILE A 224 -8.53 8.60 22.94
C ILE A 224 -7.63 9.66 23.56
N SER A 225 -8.17 10.87 23.80
CA SER A 225 -7.35 11.98 24.29
C SER A 225 -6.74 11.76 25.68
N THR A 226 -7.30 10.85 26.48
CA THR A 226 -6.72 10.48 27.78
C THR A 226 -5.61 9.43 27.71
N LYS A 227 -5.50 8.69 26.61
CA LYS A 227 -4.59 7.53 26.48
C LYS A 227 -3.47 7.71 25.45
N PHE A 228 -3.69 8.55 24.45
CA PHE A 228 -2.78 8.70 23.31
C PHE A 228 -2.32 10.15 23.19
N ASP A 229 -1.09 10.34 22.72
CA ASP A 229 -0.60 11.64 22.29
C ASP A 229 -1.11 11.95 20.88
N PRO A 230 -1.83 13.06 20.64
CA PRO A 230 -2.22 13.46 19.28
C PRO A 230 -1.02 13.64 18.34
N GLN A 231 0.15 14.01 18.86
CA GLN A 231 1.37 14.22 18.09
C GLN A 231 2.20 12.94 17.93
N ALA A 232 1.77 11.80 18.45
CA ALA A 232 2.48 10.54 18.23
C ALA A 232 2.65 10.24 16.73
N CYS A 233 3.82 9.70 16.38
CA CYS A 233 4.15 9.33 15.02
C CYS A 233 3.46 8.03 14.62
N GLY A 234 2.79 8.00 13.47
CA GLY A 234 2.25 6.78 12.89
C GLY A 234 3.23 6.08 11.96
N TRP A 235 3.00 4.79 11.78
CA TRP A 235 3.69 3.88 10.88
C TRP A 235 2.65 3.21 9.95
N ALA A 236 3.05 2.33 9.04
CA ALA A 236 2.13 1.62 8.13
C ALA A 236 2.40 0.11 8.15
N PHE A 237 1.39 -0.69 7.77
CA PHE A 237 1.47 -2.16 7.78
C PHE A 237 2.23 -2.78 6.59
N GLY A 238 2.90 -1.96 5.76
CA GLY A 238 3.53 -2.40 4.51
C GLY A 238 4.71 -3.36 4.71
N MET A 239 5.53 -3.10 5.74
CA MET A 239 6.57 -4.01 6.20
C MET A 239 6.75 -3.82 7.70
N ASN A 240 6.60 -4.90 8.45
CA ASN A 240 6.75 -4.91 9.91
C ASN A 240 7.55 -6.12 10.36
N VAL A 241 8.36 -5.93 11.39
CA VAL A 241 9.01 -7.03 12.11
C VAL A 241 8.18 -7.30 13.36
N PHE A 242 7.55 -8.47 13.45
CA PHE A 242 6.77 -8.83 14.62
C PHE A 242 7.53 -9.82 15.49
N ASP A 243 7.77 -9.42 16.75
CA ASP A 243 8.21 -10.34 17.80
C ASP A 243 6.96 -10.97 18.42
N LEU A 244 6.71 -12.23 18.07
CA LEU A 244 5.53 -12.97 18.49
C LEU A 244 5.61 -13.40 19.96
N ILE A 245 6.79 -13.45 20.56
CA ILE A 245 6.96 -13.71 21.99
C ILE A 245 6.48 -12.48 22.77
N ALA A 246 6.98 -11.29 22.42
CA ALA A 246 6.55 -10.02 23.02
C ALA A 246 5.06 -9.77 22.75
N TRP A 247 4.57 -10.06 21.53
CA TRP A 247 3.16 -9.94 21.18
C TRP A 247 2.24 -10.75 22.12
N ARG A 248 2.60 -12.02 22.39
CA ARG A 248 1.85 -12.88 23.32
C ARG A 248 1.95 -12.35 24.75
N ARG A 249 3.15 -11.97 25.20
CA ARG A 249 3.39 -11.41 26.55
C ARG A 249 2.51 -10.19 26.84
N GLU A 250 2.39 -9.29 25.86
CA GLU A 250 1.63 -8.04 25.99
C GLU A 250 0.14 -8.18 25.65
N ASN A 251 -0.34 -9.40 25.34
CA ASN A 251 -1.73 -9.70 24.97
C ASN A 251 -2.29 -8.75 23.91
N VAL A 252 -1.51 -8.50 22.85
CA VAL A 252 -1.83 -7.50 21.81
C VAL A 252 -3.15 -7.82 21.09
N ILE A 253 -3.52 -9.10 20.93
CA ILE A 253 -4.81 -9.52 20.33
C ILE A 253 -5.99 -9.01 21.15
N SER A 254 -5.90 -9.08 22.48
CA SER A 254 -6.94 -8.56 23.38
C SER A 254 -7.05 -7.03 23.28
N ARG A 255 -5.93 -6.31 23.12
CA ARG A 255 -5.93 -4.86 22.88
C ARG A 255 -6.65 -4.51 21.57
N TYR A 256 -6.38 -5.28 20.51
CA TYR A 256 -7.05 -5.11 19.22
C TYR A 256 -8.56 -5.30 19.33
N HIS A 257 -9.02 -6.39 19.93
CA HIS A 257 -10.45 -6.62 20.15
C HIS A 257 -11.12 -5.51 20.95
N PHE A 258 -10.48 -5.06 22.04
CA PHE A 258 -10.99 -3.94 22.84
C PHE A 258 -11.26 -2.70 21.96
N TRP A 259 -10.32 -2.31 21.10
CA TRP A 259 -10.49 -1.13 20.25
C TRP A 259 -11.56 -1.32 19.18
N VAL A 260 -11.59 -2.48 18.54
CA VAL A 260 -12.61 -2.83 17.53
C VAL A 260 -14.02 -2.76 18.12
N GLU A 261 -14.21 -3.29 19.33
CA GLU A 261 -15.49 -3.24 20.04
C GLU A 261 -15.88 -1.80 20.40
N LYS A 262 -14.92 -0.99 20.87
CA LYS A 262 -15.15 0.42 21.21
C LYS A 262 -15.49 1.32 20.04
N ASN A 263 -15.05 0.99 18.83
CA ASN A 263 -15.37 1.77 17.62
C ASN A 263 -16.56 1.20 16.84
N THR A 264 -17.53 0.60 17.53
CA THR A 264 -18.71 0.02 16.87
C THR A 264 -19.55 1.05 16.13
N ASP A 265 -19.56 2.29 16.61
CA ASP A 265 -20.28 3.45 16.07
C ASP A 265 -19.46 4.29 15.06
N ARG A 266 -18.19 3.93 14.82
CA ARG A 266 -17.22 4.67 13.97
C ARG A 266 -16.92 6.10 14.43
N LEU A 267 -17.12 6.39 15.72
CA LEU A 267 -16.84 7.71 16.28
C LEU A 267 -15.37 7.90 16.67
N ILE A 268 -14.59 6.83 16.80
CA ILE A 268 -13.16 6.85 17.12
C ILE A 268 -12.32 6.96 15.84
N TRP A 269 -12.58 6.12 14.85
CA TRP A 269 -12.03 6.21 13.50
C TRP A 269 -13.05 5.75 12.46
N LYS A 270 -12.86 6.15 11.21
CA LYS A 270 -13.84 5.91 10.14
C LYS A 270 -13.76 4.51 9.54
N LEU A 271 -12.61 4.16 8.95
CA LEU A 271 -12.38 2.93 8.18
C LEU A 271 -10.89 2.52 8.23
N GLY A 272 -10.59 1.31 7.74
CA GLY A 272 -9.23 0.78 7.59
C GLY A 272 -8.68 0.09 8.84
N THR A 273 -7.55 -0.60 8.65
CA THR A 273 -6.83 -1.37 9.69
C THR A 273 -5.70 -0.59 10.33
N LEU A 274 -5.21 0.47 9.70
CA LEU A 274 -4.15 1.29 10.26
C LEU A 274 -4.55 1.96 11.60
N PRO A 275 -5.70 2.66 11.72
CA PRO A 275 -6.09 3.26 13.00
C PRO A 275 -6.15 2.26 14.17
N PRO A 276 -6.81 1.08 14.06
CA PRO A 276 -6.76 0.10 15.14
C PRO A 276 -5.35 -0.48 15.35
N GLY A 277 -4.51 -0.54 14.31
CA GLY A 277 -3.08 -0.87 14.43
C GLY A 277 -2.33 0.08 15.35
N LEU A 278 -2.42 1.38 15.07
CA LEU A 278 -1.80 2.43 15.89
C LEU A 278 -2.23 2.34 17.36
N LEU A 279 -3.54 2.16 17.63
CA LEU A 279 -4.07 2.01 18.99
C LEU A 279 -3.58 0.72 19.69
N THR A 280 -3.49 -0.36 18.93
CA THR A 280 -3.13 -1.71 19.42
C THR A 280 -1.66 -1.81 19.78
N PHE A 281 -0.77 -1.19 19.00
CA PHE A 281 0.68 -1.22 19.23
C PHE A 281 1.23 0.05 19.89
N TYR A 282 0.39 0.98 20.31
CA TYR A 282 0.88 2.16 21.03
C TYR A 282 1.70 1.76 22.26
N GLY A 283 2.93 2.28 22.32
CA GLY A 283 3.94 1.93 23.32
C GLY A 283 4.59 0.55 23.15
N LEU A 284 4.34 -0.15 22.05
CA LEU A 284 4.86 -1.48 21.70
C LEU A 284 5.48 -1.51 20.28
N THR A 285 5.88 -0.34 19.76
CA THR A 285 6.50 -0.22 18.44
C THR A 285 7.90 0.36 18.56
N GLU A 286 8.88 -0.35 18.02
CA GLU A 286 10.24 0.13 17.79
C GLU A 286 10.30 0.83 16.40
N PRO A 287 10.77 2.08 16.33
CA PRO A 287 10.95 2.77 15.06
C PRO A 287 12.15 2.19 14.29
N LEU A 288 11.91 1.73 13.07
CA LEU A 288 12.96 1.24 12.18
C LEU A 288 13.56 2.38 11.35
N ASP A 289 14.79 2.16 10.87
CA ASP A 289 15.49 3.08 9.97
C ASP A 289 14.66 3.33 8.70
N GLN A 290 14.44 4.59 8.35
CA GLN A 290 13.59 5.00 7.22
C GLN A 290 14.10 4.49 5.86
N ARG A 291 15.38 4.12 5.75
CA ARG A 291 15.98 3.54 4.53
C ARG A 291 15.46 2.15 4.18
N TRP A 292 14.69 1.52 5.08
CA TRP A 292 13.96 0.30 4.76
C TRP A 292 12.70 0.56 3.90
N HIS A 293 12.28 1.81 3.75
CA HIS A 293 11.27 2.23 2.76
C HIS A 293 11.93 2.84 1.52
N LEU A 294 11.17 2.90 0.42
CA LEU A 294 11.64 3.37 -0.88
C LEU A 294 12.19 4.81 -0.81
N GLU A 295 13.34 5.02 -1.45
CA GLU A 295 13.97 6.33 -1.65
C GLU A 295 13.62 6.91 -3.03
N LYS A 296 13.29 6.08 -4.02
CA LYS A 296 12.93 6.49 -5.37
C LYS A 296 11.94 5.52 -5.99
N VAL A 297 11.01 6.01 -6.80
CA VAL A 297 10.03 5.19 -7.54
C VAL A 297 9.97 5.61 -9.00
N ILE A 298 9.75 4.65 -9.88
CA ILE A 298 9.38 4.91 -11.27
C ILE A 298 7.89 4.63 -11.37
N PHE A 299 7.12 5.66 -11.68
CA PHE A 299 5.71 5.57 -11.99
C PHE A 299 5.56 5.37 -13.50
N LEU A 300 4.82 4.31 -13.87
CA LEU A 300 4.42 4.02 -15.24
C LEU A 300 2.90 3.91 -15.26
N ASP A 301 2.26 4.60 -16.19
CA ASP A 301 0.81 4.52 -16.40
C ASP A 301 0.44 3.20 -17.11
N ASP A 302 -0.85 2.84 -17.05
CA ASP A 302 -1.32 1.52 -17.51
C ASP A 302 -1.24 1.31 -19.03
N ASP A 303 -1.09 2.39 -19.80
CA ASP A 303 -0.96 2.41 -21.25
C ASP A 303 0.49 2.50 -21.78
N ILE A 304 1.48 2.39 -20.90
CA ILE A 304 2.90 2.46 -21.27
C ILE A 304 3.42 1.14 -21.86
N VAL A 305 4.10 1.24 -23.01
CA VAL A 305 4.86 0.15 -23.63
C VAL A 305 6.35 0.33 -23.34
N VAL A 306 6.91 -0.49 -22.45
CA VAL A 306 8.34 -0.49 -22.11
C VAL A 306 9.12 -1.23 -23.19
N GLN A 307 10.01 -0.53 -23.90
CA GLN A 307 10.81 -1.10 -24.99
C GLN A 307 12.27 -1.41 -24.62
N LYS A 308 12.75 -0.90 -23.47
CA LYS A 308 14.14 -1.00 -23.03
C LYS A 308 14.23 -1.19 -21.52
N ASP A 309 15.42 -1.55 -21.06
CA ASP A 309 15.74 -1.61 -19.64
C ASP A 309 15.59 -0.23 -18.98
N LEU A 310 14.89 -0.19 -17.85
CA LEU A 310 14.62 1.01 -17.06
C LEU A 310 15.61 1.18 -15.91
N THR A 311 16.58 0.27 -15.74
CA THR A 311 17.51 0.27 -14.60
C THR A 311 18.26 1.61 -14.47
N GLU A 312 18.65 2.22 -15.57
CA GLU A 312 19.34 3.53 -15.56
C GLU A 312 18.48 4.65 -14.96
N LEU A 313 17.15 4.59 -15.07
CA LEU A 313 16.24 5.60 -14.49
C LEU A 313 16.34 5.65 -12.95
N PHE A 314 16.59 4.51 -12.29
CA PHE A 314 16.78 4.48 -10.84
C PHE A 314 18.06 5.19 -10.41
N SER A 315 19.08 5.22 -11.27
CA SER A 315 20.38 5.83 -11.00
C SER A 315 20.47 7.29 -11.44
N LEU A 316 19.41 7.85 -12.05
CA LEU A 316 19.37 9.25 -12.46
C LEU A 316 19.55 10.16 -11.25
N ASP A 317 20.47 11.11 -11.37
CA ASP A 317 20.53 12.26 -10.49
C ASP A 317 19.40 13.21 -10.89
N LEU A 318 18.50 13.49 -9.95
CA LEU A 318 17.43 14.47 -10.15
C LEU A 318 17.87 15.87 -9.69
N HIS A 319 19.15 16.08 -9.37
CA HIS A 319 19.71 17.36 -8.95
C HIS A 319 18.97 17.99 -7.76
N GLY A 320 18.44 17.13 -6.87
CA GLY A 320 17.63 17.52 -5.73
C GLY A 320 16.16 17.81 -6.05
N ASN A 321 15.72 17.71 -7.31
CA ASN A 321 14.31 17.81 -7.70
C ASN A 321 13.49 16.60 -7.20
N VAL A 322 12.18 16.80 -7.12
CA VAL A 322 11.23 15.79 -6.62
C VAL A 322 10.88 14.78 -7.70
N ASN A 323 10.69 15.23 -8.94
CA ASN A 323 10.31 14.34 -10.03
C ASN A 323 11.18 14.55 -11.27
N GLY A 324 11.55 13.47 -11.94
CA GLY A 324 12.09 13.47 -13.30
C GLY A 324 10.99 13.11 -14.29
N ALA A 325 10.74 13.96 -15.27
CA ALA A 325 9.74 13.71 -16.30
C ALA A 325 10.20 14.25 -17.66
N VAL A 326 9.78 13.59 -18.75
CA VAL A 326 9.96 14.14 -20.09
C VAL A 326 8.96 15.27 -20.30
N GLU A 327 9.49 16.44 -20.66
CA GLU A 327 8.71 17.62 -21.02
C GLU A 327 7.99 17.43 -22.35
N THR A 328 6.70 17.77 -22.40
CA THR A 328 5.82 17.47 -23.55
C THR A 328 5.28 18.72 -24.25
N CYS A 329 5.97 19.86 -24.10
CA CYS A 329 5.52 21.16 -24.60
C CYS A 329 6.08 21.61 -25.97
N LEU A 330 6.76 20.73 -26.70
CA LEU A 330 7.40 21.04 -28.00
C LEU A 330 6.45 21.67 -29.06
N GLU A 331 5.14 21.49 -28.94
CA GLU A 331 4.15 22.08 -29.87
C GLU A 331 2.99 22.80 -29.14
N ALA A 332 3.30 23.49 -28.04
CA ALA A 332 2.33 24.13 -27.14
C ALA A 332 1.34 23.17 -26.47
N PHE A 333 1.36 21.86 -26.77
CA PHE A 333 0.69 20.85 -25.96
C PHE A 333 1.23 20.90 -24.53
N HIS A 334 0.39 20.56 -23.56
CA HIS A 334 0.78 20.50 -22.16
C HIS A 334 1.34 21.78 -21.48
N GLN A 335 1.23 22.98 -22.07
CA GLN A 335 1.55 24.23 -21.37
C GLN A 335 0.54 24.55 -20.26
N TYR A 336 0.99 25.20 -19.18
CA TYR A 336 0.19 25.40 -17.96
C TYR A 336 -1.14 26.13 -18.23
N TYR A 337 -1.16 27.14 -19.11
CA TYR A 337 -2.37 27.89 -19.43
C TYR A 337 -3.51 27.05 -20.03
N LYS A 338 -3.19 25.86 -20.59
CA LYS A 338 -4.20 24.94 -21.13
C LYS A 338 -4.96 24.18 -20.03
N TYR A 339 -4.37 24.05 -18.85
CA TYR A 339 -4.92 23.26 -17.73
C TYR A 339 -5.46 24.11 -16.60
N LEU A 340 -4.88 25.30 -16.39
CA LEU A 340 -5.12 26.14 -15.24
C LEU A 340 -5.81 27.44 -15.64
N ASN A 341 -6.70 27.91 -14.78
CA ASN A 341 -7.38 29.18 -14.96
C ASN A 341 -6.51 30.35 -14.46
N PHE A 342 -5.75 30.97 -15.37
CA PHE A 342 -4.89 32.11 -15.07
C PHE A 342 -5.65 33.42 -14.76
N SER A 343 -6.96 33.47 -14.97
CA SER A 343 -7.78 34.57 -14.45
C SER A 343 -7.90 34.52 -12.91
N ASN A 344 -7.59 33.37 -12.28
CA ASN A 344 -7.56 33.23 -10.84
C ASN A 344 -6.26 33.82 -10.25
N PRO A 345 -6.33 34.82 -9.35
CA PRO A 345 -5.13 35.46 -8.78
C PRO A 345 -4.18 34.50 -8.06
N ILE A 346 -4.69 33.41 -7.47
CA ILE A 346 -3.85 32.42 -6.76
C ILE A 346 -2.93 31.68 -7.74
N ILE A 347 -3.34 31.56 -9.01
CA ILE A 347 -2.55 30.93 -10.07
C ILE A 347 -1.62 31.93 -10.74
N SER A 348 -2.16 33.04 -11.25
CA SER A 348 -1.36 34.00 -12.03
C SER A 348 -0.24 34.67 -11.24
N THR A 349 -0.32 34.70 -9.92
CA THR A 349 0.75 35.23 -9.05
C THR A 349 1.87 34.23 -8.76
N LYS A 350 1.64 32.92 -8.98
CA LYS A 350 2.55 31.85 -8.55
C LYS A 350 3.15 31.02 -9.68
N PHE A 351 2.50 31.00 -10.84
CA PHE A 351 2.88 30.14 -11.96
C PHE A 351 3.09 30.94 -13.23
N ASP A 352 4.00 30.48 -14.09
CA ASP A 352 4.14 30.99 -15.44
C ASP A 352 3.14 30.28 -16.37
N PRO A 353 2.26 31.01 -17.10
CA PRO A 353 1.36 30.41 -18.08
C PRO A 353 2.06 29.64 -19.19
N GLN A 354 3.30 30.02 -19.53
CA GLN A 354 4.10 29.39 -20.59
C GLN A 354 4.98 28.24 -20.08
N ALA A 355 4.96 27.96 -18.77
CA ALA A 355 5.70 26.85 -18.21
C ALA A 355 5.35 25.53 -18.93
N CYS A 356 6.39 24.75 -19.18
CA CYS A 356 6.27 23.44 -19.79
C CYS A 356 5.64 22.45 -18.80
N GLY A 357 4.62 21.73 -19.23
CA GLY A 357 4.13 20.56 -18.52
C GLY A 357 4.77 19.27 -19.03
N TRP A 358 4.52 18.21 -18.28
CA TRP A 358 4.88 16.83 -18.61
C TRP A 358 3.62 15.97 -18.50
N ALA A 359 3.68 14.72 -18.98
CA ALA A 359 2.58 13.76 -18.85
C ALA A 359 2.87 12.74 -17.74
N PHE A 360 1.83 12.33 -17.01
CA PHE A 360 1.97 11.33 -15.93
C PHE A 360 2.47 9.95 -16.41
N GLY A 361 2.31 9.65 -17.70
CA GLY A 361 2.71 8.40 -18.36
C GLY A 361 3.97 7.74 -17.79
N MET A 362 5.08 8.46 -17.69
CA MET A 362 6.31 7.96 -17.09
C MET A 362 6.97 9.04 -16.24
N ASN A 363 7.17 8.76 -14.95
CA ASN A 363 7.80 9.68 -14.01
C ASN A 363 8.77 8.94 -13.09
N VAL A 364 9.86 9.60 -12.73
CA VAL A 364 10.75 9.15 -11.65
C VAL A 364 10.52 10.07 -10.47
N PHE A 365 10.18 9.57 -9.29
CA PHE A 365 10.02 10.39 -8.08
C PHE A 365 11.11 10.05 -7.07
N ASP A 366 11.86 11.07 -6.65
CA ASP A 366 12.73 10.99 -5.48
C ASP A 366 11.88 11.18 -4.22
N LEU A 367 11.72 10.09 -3.47
CA LEU A 367 10.92 10.09 -2.25
C LEU A 367 11.64 10.74 -1.08
N ILE A 368 12.93 11.00 -1.13
CA ILE A 368 13.63 11.81 -0.11
C ILE A 368 13.33 13.28 -0.36
N ALA A 369 13.52 13.75 -1.60
CA ALA A 369 13.18 15.11 -2.01
C ALA A 369 11.67 15.37 -1.84
N TRP A 370 10.82 14.40 -2.16
CA TRP A 370 9.36 14.50 -1.96
C TRP A 370 8.99 14.84 -0.51
N ARG A 371 9.66 14.21 0.45
CA ARG A 371 9.45 14.45 1.88
C ARG A 371 10.03 15.79 2.30
N ARG A 372 11.24 16.12 1.82
CA ARG A 372 11.93 17.40 2.11
C ARG A 372 11.13 18.61 1.63
N GLU A 373 10.55 18.54 0.45
CA GLU A 373 9.75 19.62 -0.17
C GLU A 373 8.25 19.57 0.23
N ASN A 374 7.88 18.66 1.12
CA ASN A 374 6.52 18.49 1.66
C ASN A 374 5.44 18.41 0.56
N VAL A 375 5.74 17.63 -0.49
CA VAL A 375 5.00 17.61 -1.76
C VAL A 375 3.55 17.14 -1.55
N THR A 376 3.33 16.15 -0.69
CA THR A 376 1.98 15.69 -0.34
C THR A 376 1.12 16.82 0.27
N SER A 377 1.70 17.70 1.10
CA SER A 377 0.96 18.85 1.67
C SER A 377 0.60 19.85 0.59
N ARG A 378 1.55 20.13 -0.33
CA ARG A 378 1.32 21.02 -1.47
C ARG A 378 0.16 20.49 -2.34
N TYR A 379 0.15 19.19 -2.61
CA TYR A 379 -0.94 18.54 -3.35
C TYR A 379 -2.30 18.76 -2.67
N HIS A 380 -2.42 18.42 -1.39
CA HIS A 380 -3.68 18.59 -0.67
C HIS A 380 -4.14 20.04 -0.59
N PHE A 381 -3.22 20.98 -0.39
CA PHE A 381 -3.52 22.40 -0.44
C PHE A 381 -4.19 22.77 -1.77
N TRP A 382 -3.63 22.34 -2.90
CA TRP A 382 -4.21 22.63 -4.21
C TRP A 382 -5.55 21.96 -4.43
N VAL A 383 -5.69 20.69 -4.02
CA VAL A 383 -6.96 19.95 -4.09
C VAL A 383 -8.05 20.65 -3.29
N GLU A 384 -7.75 21.09 -2.07
CA GLU A 384 -8.70 21.84 -1.22
C GLU A 384 -9.09 23.18 -1.87
N LYS A 385 -8.12 23.90 -2.43
CA LYS A 385 -8.37 25.18 -3.11
C LYS A 385 -9.19 25.06 -4.39
N ASN A 386 -9.28 23.88 -5.00
CA ASN A 386 -10.09 23.65 -6.20
C ASN A 386 -11.39 22.88 -5.94
N THR A 387 -11.90 22.91 -4.70
CA THR A 387 -13.18 22.26 -4.36
C THR A 387 -14.35 22.77 -5.24
N ASP A 388 -14.30 24.03 -5.67
CA ASP A 388 -15.28 24.67 -6.56
C ASP A 388 -15.01 24.49 -8.06
N ARG A 389 -13.90 23.85 -8.42
CA ARG A 389 -13.42 23.64 -9.81
C ARG A 389 -13.21 24.93 -10.60
N LEU A 390 -12.82 26.00 -9.92
CA LEU A 390 -12.50 27.30 -10.54
C LEU A 390 -11.02 27.45 -10.93
N ILE A 391 -10.12 26.62 -10.38
CA ILE A 391 -8.68 26.62 -10.68
C ILE A 391 -8.39 25.71 -11.87
N TRP A 392 -8.91 24.48 -11.86
CA TRP A 392 -8.92 23.56 -13.01
C TRP A 392 -10.21 22.75 -13.04
N LYS A 393 -10.55 22.18 -14.19
CA LYS A 393 -11.84 21.48 -14.38
C LYS A 393 -11.83 20.04 -13.90
N LEU A 394 -11.01 19.20 -14.50
CA LEU A 394 -10.94 17.75 -14.28
C LEU A 394 -9.52 17.24 -14.55
N GLY A 395 -9.24 16.01 -14.11
CA GLY A 395 -7.97 15.32 -14.34
C GLY A 395 -6.98 15.42 -13.19
N THR A 396 -6.00 14.51 -13.21
CA THR A 396 -4.90 14.39 -12.23
C THR A 396 -3.68 15.19 -12.63
N LEU A 397 -3.52 15.49 -13.93
CA LEU A 397 -2.40 16.27 -14.43
C LEU A 397 -2.32 17.69 -13.83
N PRO A 398 -3.38 18.52 -13.83
CA PRO A 398 -3.31 19.88 -13.30
C PRO A 398 -2.82 19.97 -11.84
N PRO A 399 -3.35 19.18 -10.87
CA PRO A 399 -2.83 19.22 -9.52
C PRO A 399 -1.39 18.69 -9.42
N GLY A 400 -0.96 17.74 -10.27
CA GLY A 400 0.43 17.30 -10.36
C GLY A 400 1.38 18.43 -10.77
N LEU A 401 1.04 19.17 -11.83
CA LEU A 401 1.80 20.32 -12.32
C LEU A 401 1.94 21.41 -11.23
N LEU A 402 0.84 21.79 -10.58
CA LEU A 402 0.86 22.77 -9.47
C LEU A 402 1.72 22.31 -8.28
N THR A 403 1.69 21.01 -8.00
CA THR A 403 2.39 20.41 -6.88
C THR A 403 3.89 20.34 -7.13
N CYS A 404 4.31 19.96 -8.34
CA CYS A 404 5.71 19.79 -8.70
C CYS A 404 6.33 21.01 -9.40
N TYR A 405 5.62 22.14 -9.52
CA TYR A 405 6.16 23.34 -10.13
C TYR A 405 7.47 23.79 -9.47
N GLY A 406 8.51 23.95 -10.30
CA GLY A 406 9.88 24.27 -9.88
C GLY A 406 10.64 23.14 -9.21
N LEU A 407 10.08 21.93 -9.19
CA LEU A 407 10.65 20.72 -8.57
C LEU A 407 10.75 19.55 -9.56
N THR A 408 10.64 19.82 -10.86
CA THR A 408 10.76 18.82 -11.92
C THR A 408 12.11 18.93 -12.62
N GLU A 409 12.83 17.81 -12.68
CA GLU A 409 14.00 17.62 -13.54
C GLU A 409 13.52 17.21 -14.95
N PRO A 410 13.82 17.98 -16.00
CA PRO A 410 13.49 17.61 -17.36
C PRO A 410 14.37 16.44 -17.83
N LEU A 411 13.73 15.31 -18.14
CA LEU A 411 14.41 14.14 -18.69
C LEU A 411 14.54 14.21 -20.21
N ASP A 412 15.58 13.56 -20.73
CA ASP A 412 15.78 13.38 -22.17
C ASP A 412 14.57 12.71 -22.83
N GLN A 413 14.12 13.25 -23.97
CA GLN A 413 12.93 12.79 -24.69
C GLN A 413 12.98 11.32 -25.11
N ARG A 414 14.16 10.72 -25.18
CA ARG A 414 14.31 9.29 -25.48
C ARG A 414 13.73 8.38 -24.38
N TRP A 415 13.51 8.89 -23.17
CA TRP A 415 12.94 8.11 -22.07
C TRP A 415 11.44 7.88 -22.22
N HIS A 416 10.70 8.81 -22.85
CA HIS A 416 9.26 8.72 -22.97
C HIS A 416 8.75 9.52 -24.16
N VAL A 417 7.98 8.87 -25.02
CA VAL A 417 7.35 9.49 -26.20
C VAL A 417 5.84 9.29 -26.11
N LEU A 418 5.06 10.35 -26.33
CA LEU A 418 3.61 10.29 -26.34
C LEU A 418 3.06 9.58 -27.59
N GLY A 419 1.82 9.09 -27.50
CA GLY A 419 1.08 8.61 -28.67
C GLY A 419 1.69 7.36 -29.33
N LEU A 420 2.22 6.42 -28.53
CA LEU A 420 2.85 5.17 -29.00
C LEU A 420 4.07 5.40 -29.92
N GLY A 421 4.80 6.50 -29.73
CA GLY A 421 5.98 6.80 -30.54
C GLY A 421 5.67 7.47 -31.88
N TYR A 422 4.48 8.08 -32.03
CA TYR A 422 4.18 8.90 -33.20
C TYR A 422 5.10 10.14 -33.23
N ASP A 423 6.08 10.13 -34.13
CA ASP A 423 6.97 11.26 -34.39
C ASP A 423 6.42 12.10 -35.54
N MET A 424 5.89 13.28 -35.21
CA MET A 424 5.33 14.22 -36.19
C MET A 424 6.36 14.78 -37.18
N ASN A 425 7.66 14.58 -36.93
CA ASN A 425 8.70 15.00 -37.87
C ASN A 425 8.88 14.00 -39.02
N ILE A 426 8.33 12.78 -38.93
CA ILE A 426 8.42 11.79 -40.01
C ILE A 426 7.58 12.21 -41.23
N ASP A 427 6.49 12.94 -41.02
CA ASP A 427 5.60 13.40 -42.11
C ASP A 427 6.07 14.73 -42.76
N ASN A 428 7.13 15.36 -42.24
CA ASN A 428 7.70 16.62 -42.76
C ASN A 428 9.01 16.41 -43.58
N GLY A 429 9.31 15.18 -43.99
CA GLY A 429 10.48 14.80 -44.79
C GLY A 429 10.30 14.87 -46.30
#